data_AF-A0A1M6RQ91-F1
#
_entry.id   AF-A0A1M6RQ91-F1
#
_cell.length_a   1.000
_cell.length_b   1.000
_cell.length_c   1.000
_cell.angle_alpha   90.00
_cell.angle_beta   90.00
_cell.angle_gamma   90.00
#
_symmetry.space_group_name_H-M   'P 1'
#
loop_
_entity.id
_entity.type
_entity.pdbx_description
1 polymer ?
#
loop_
_entity_poly.entity_id
_entity_poly.type
_entity_poly.pdbx_seq_one_letter_code
_entity_poly.pdbx_strand_id
1 'polypeptide(L)'
;MLSDSEIITISIVGELMTIDFEKAWFNFVKRNFKDLFPSIGNRLRFNRIRSNLYLITKEIQKKLCLVSGFSHSNYRIVDSMAIPVCKFEKACFNKTFKAEVEYGRYQ
;
A
#
# COMPACT_ATOMS: atom_id res chain seq x y z
N MET A 1 2.96 15.80 13.22
CA MET A 1 2.30 14.67 12.53
C MET A 1 2.09 15.08 11.10
N LEU A 2 2.22 14.15 10.15
CA LEU A 2 1.85 14.42 8.77
C LEU A 2 0.36 14.77 8.69
N SER A 3 0.07 15.81 7.93
CA SER A 3 -1.26 16.20 7.48
C SER A 3 -1.77 15.28 6.38
N ASP A 4 -3.09 15.27 6.17
CA ASP A 4 -3.73 14.44 5.16
C ASP A 4 -3.22 14.77 3.75
N SER A 5 -2.97 16.06 3.46
CA SER A 5 -2.40 16.49 2.18
C SER A 5 -0.99 15.94 1.97
N GLU A 6 -0.10 15.99 2.97
CA GLU A 6 1.24 15.42 2.87
C GLU A 6 1.19 13.90 2.62
N ILE A 7 0.28 13.19 3.29
CA ILE A 7 0.10 11.73 3.12
C ILE A 7 -0.38 11.42 1.70
N ILE A 8 -1.35 12.18 1.19
CA ILE A 8 -1.83 12.06 -0.19
C ILE A 8 -0.68 12.32 -1.18
N THR A 9 0.09 13.38 -0.98
CA THR A 9 1.23 13.71 -1.85
C THR A 9 2.27 12.59 -1.89
N ILE A 10 2.69 12.09 -0.72
CA ILE A 10 3.66 10.99 -0.64
C ILE A 10 3.12 9.72 -1.33
N SER A 11 1.83 9.45 -1.21
CA SER A 11 1.19 8.28 -1.81
C SER A 11 1.13 8.38 -3.33
N ILE A 12 0.67 9.52 -3.87
CA ILE A 12 0.58 9.75 -5.32
C ILE A 12 1.96 9.71 -5.97
N VAL A 13 2.97 10.34 -5.36
CA VAL A 13 4.34 10.33 -5.88
C VAL A 13 4.94 8.92 -5.84
N GLY A 14 4.68 8.16 -4.78
CA GLY A 14 5.13 6.77 -4.68
C GLY A 14 4.55 5.88 -5.78
N GLU A 15 3.27 6.04 -6.07
CA GLU A 15 2.59 5.32 -7.16
C GLU A 15 3.11 5.74 -8.54
N LEU A 16 3.34 7.05 -8.76
CA LEU A 16 3.91 7.55 -10.02
C LEU A 16 5.31 7.01 -10.31
N MET A 17 6.10 6.80 -9.25
CA MET A 17 7.46 6.24 -9.33
C MET A 17 7.47 4.71 -9.52
N THR A 18 6.31 4.04 -9.57
CA THR A 18 6.18 2.58 -9.72
C THR A 18 6.98 1.79 -8.68
N ILE A 19 7.09 2.31 -7.45
CA ILE A 19 7.85 1.64 -6.39
C ILE A 19 6.94 0.60 -5.71
N ASP A 20 7.10 -0.67 -6.11
CA ASP A 20 6.29 -1.80 -5.62
C ASP A 20 6.44 -2.10 -4.11
N PHE A 21 7.43 -1.48 -3.45
CA PHE A 21 7.66 -1.68 -2.02
C PHE A 21 7.45 -0.40 -1.22
N GLU A 22 6.19 -0.05 -0.92
CA GLU A 22 5.82 -0.15 0.49
C GLU A 22 6.71 0.59 1.51
N LYS A 23 7.46 -0.26 2.21
CA LYS A 23 8.40 0.09 3.26
C LYS A 23 9.67 0.74 2.71
N ALA A 24 10.15 0.39 1.51
CA ALA A 24 11.31 1.07 0.92
C ALA A 24 10.95 2.50 0.56
N TRP A 25 9.77 2.71 -0.04
CA TRP A 25 9.30 4.06 -0.36
C TRP A 25 9.20 4.92 0.90
N PHE A 26 8.52 4.43 1.94
CA PHE A 26 8.41 5.16 3.20
C PHE A 26 9.78 5.51 3.81
N ASN A 27 10.72 4.55 3.82
CA ASN A 27 12.07 4.77 4.35
C ASN A 27 12.88 5.75 3.48
N PHE A 28 12.71 5.69 2.17
CA PHE A 28 13.34 6.61 1.23
C PHE A 28 12.86 8.05 1.49
N VAL A 29 11.55 8.26 1.61
CA VAL A 29 10.98 9.58 1.92
C VAL A 29 11.48 10.08 3.26
N LYS A 30 11.49 9.22 4.28
CA LYS A 30 11.97 9.56 5.62
C LYS A 30 13.45 9.97 5.65
N ARG A 31 14.28 9.40 4.77
CA ARG A 31 15.71 9.70 4.69
C ARG A 31 16.00 10.92 3.82
N ASN A 32 15.36 11.04 2.66
CA ASN A 32 15.74 12.01 1.63
C ASN A 32 14.84 13.25 1.59
N PHE A 33 13.61 13.17 2.09
CA PHE A 33 12.65 14.28 2.06
C PHE A 33 12.29 14.76 3.47
N LYS A 34 13.23 14.64 4.41
CA LYS A 34 13.02 15.10 5.79
C LYS A 34 12.81 16.61 5.87
N ASP A 35 13.42 17.37 4.97
CA ASP A 35 13.26 18.84 4.91
C ASP A 35 11.86 19.24 4.42
N LEU A 36 11.27 18.43 3.54
CA LEU A 36 9.91 18.64 3.03
C LEU A 36 8.84 18.11 3.99
N PHE A 37 9.13 16.99 4.65
CA PHE A 37 8.22 16.32 5.58
C PHE A 37 8.88 16.17 6.96
N PRO A 38 9.13 17.28 7.67
CA PRO A 38 9.87 17.25 8.94
C PRO A 38 9.15 16.45 10.03
N SER A 39 7.83 16.31 9.89
CA SER A 39 6.97 15.61 10.84
C SER A 39 6.69 14.14 10.48
N ILE A 40 7.49 13.56 9.58
CA ILE A 40 7.34 12.18 9.11
C ILE A 40 7.44 11.18 10.28
N GLY A 41 6.31 10.53 10.58
CA GLY A 41 6.12 9.78 11.81
C GLY A 41 6.47 8.29 11.68
N ASN A 42 5.65 7.47 12.34
CA ASN A 42 5.73 6.01 12.25
C ASN A 42 4.98 5.51 11.01
N ARG A 43 5.57 4.54 10.31
CA ARG A 43 5.00 3.85 9.15
C ARG A 43 3.61 3.29 9.42
N LEU A 44 3.37 2.68 10.59
CA LEU A 44 2.06 2.13 10.93
C LEU A 44 0.95 3.18 10.88
N ARG A 45 1.24 4.38 11.40
CA ARG A 45 0.29 5.49 11.43
C ARG A 45 0.09 6.08 10.04
N PHE A 46 1.18 6.23 9.28
CA PHE A 46 1.12 6.64 7.88
C PHE A 46 0.23 5.69 7.06
N ASN A 47 0.46 4.38 7.14
CA ASN A 47 -0.34 3.38 6.41
C ASN A 47 -1.81 3.40 6.84
N ARG A 48 -2.10 3.54 8.14
CA ARG A 48 -3.48 3.62 8.65
C ARG A 48 -4.23 4.82 8.07
N ILE A 49 -3.62 6.00 8.08
CA ILE A 49 -4.25 7.21 7.54
C ILE A 49 -4.34 7.13 6.02
N ARG A 50 -3.30 6.63 5.34
CA ARG A 50 -3.30 6.39 3.89
C ARG A 50 -4.45 5.50 3.45
N SER A 51 -4.70 4.39 4.16
CA SER A 51 -5.85 3.51 3.88
C SER A 51 -7.19 4.23 4.04
N ASN A 52 -7.33 5.09 5.07
CA ASN A 52 -8.55 5.87 5.25
C ASN A 52 -8.76 6.91 4.14
N LEU A 53 -7.68 7.48 3.62
CA LEU A 53 -7.71 8.49 2.55
C LEU A 53 -7.75 7.89 1.14
N TYR A 54 -7.67 6.56 1.00
CA TYR A 54 -7.52 5.87 -0.30
C TYR A 54 -8.55 6.32 -1.34
N LEU A 55 -9.83 6.42 -0.97
CA LEU A 55 -10.89 6.84 -1.90
C LEU A 55 -10.67 8.26 -2.42
N ILE A 56 -10.26 9.18 -1.54
CA ILE A 56 -9.98 10.57 -1.90
C ILE A 56 -8.75 10.63 -2.80
N THR A 57 -7.68 9.93 -2.45
CA THR A 57 -6.46 9.83 -3.25
C THR A 57 -6.77 9.31 -4.66
N LYS A 58 -7.63 8.29 -4.78
CA LYS A 58 -8.04 7.72 -6.06
C LYS A 58 -8.83 8.69 -6.93
N GLU A 59 -9.72 9.49 -6.34
CA GLU A 59 -10.43 10.55 -7.07
C GLU A 59 -9.49 11.67 -7.54
N ILE A 60 -8.51 12.05 -6.72
CA ILE A 60 -7.47 13.02 -7.12
C ILE A 60 -6.66 12.47 -8.30
N GLN A 61 -6.25 11.20 -8.25
CA GLN A 61 -5.53 10.55 -9.35
C GLN A 61 -6.36 10.51 -10.62
N LYS A 62 -7.67 10.22 -10.54
CA LYS A 62 -8.56 10.28 -11.71
C LYS A 62 -8.54 11.67 -12.34
N LYS A 63 -8.67 12.73 -11.54
CA LYS A 63 -8.61 14.12 -12.02
C LYS A 63 -7.25 14.45 -12.62
N LEU A 64 -6.16 14.01 -12.00
CA LEU A 64 -4.81 14.19 -12.53
C LEU A 64 -4.64 13.50 -13.88
N CYS A 65 -5.14 12.27 -14.05
CA CYS A 65 -5.11 11.59 -15.34
C CYS A 65 -5.86 12.35 -16.44
N LEU A 66 -7.02 12.95 -16.10
CA LEU A 66 -7.80 13.76 -17.04
C LEU A 66 -7.04 15.02 -17.47
N VAL A 67 -6.43 15.73 -16.52
CA VAL A 67 -5.67 16.96 -16.79
C VAL A 67 -4.39 16.68 -17.57
N SER A 68 -3.69 15.59 -17.24
CA SER A 68 -2.42 15.22 -17.87
C SER A 68 -2.57 14.60 -19.28
N GLY A 69 -3.77 14.53 -19.84
CA GLY A 69 -4.00 14.05 -21.21
C GLY A 69 -3.83 12.53 -21.39
N PHE A 70 -3.67 11.77 -20.32
CA PHE A 70 -3.58 10.29 -20.34
C PHE A 70 -4.93 9.60 -20.61
N SER A 71 -5.98 10.35 -20.97
CA SER A 71 -7.32 9.83 -21.26
C SER A 71 -7.38 8.87 -22.46
N HIS A 72 -6.33 8.78 -23.29
CA HIS A 72 -6.30 7.94 -24.50
C HIS A 72 -5.59 6.58 -24.32
N SER A 73 -4.91 6.33 -23.20
CA SER A 73 -4.30 5.02 -22.93
C SER A 73 -5.28 4.13 -22.16
N ASN A 74 -5.87 3.15 -22.84
CA ASN A 74 -6.74 2.11 -22.23
C ASN A 74 -6.02 1.20 -21.22
N TYR A 75 -4.70 1.34 -21.08
CA TYR A 75 -3.90 0.62 -20.10
C TYR A 75 -3.61 1.54 -18.91
N ARG A 76 -4.32 1.29 -17.81
CA ARG A 76 -3.92 1.79 -16.51
C ARG A 76 -3.28 0.61 -15.79
N ILE A 77 -1.99 0.67 -15.51
CA ILE A 77 -1.35 -0.29 -14.61
C ILE A 77 -1.93 0.01 -13.23
N VAL A 78 -2.96 -0.75 -12.87
CA VAL A 78 -3.56 -0.72 -11.54
C VAL A 78 -2.75 -1.72 -10.74
N ASP A 79 -1.99 -1.22 -9.78
CA ASP A 79 -1.24 -2.04 -8.83
C ASP A 79 -2.23 -3.04 -8.21
N SER A 80 -2.01 -4.32 -8.49
CA SER A 80 -2.88 -5.39 -8.04
C SER A 80 -2.82 -5.44 -6.53
N MET A 81 -3.87 -4.95 -5.86
CA MET A 81 -4.12 -5.32 -4.48
C MET A 81 -4.13 -6.84 -4.44
N ALA A 82 -3.21 -7.45 -3.69
CA ALA A 82 -3.27 -8.88 -3.43
C ALA A 82 -4.63 -9.16 -2.77
N ILE A 83 -5.52 -9.81 -3.50
CA ILE A 83 -6.70 -10.45 -2.92
C ILE A 83 -6.12 -11.47 -1.93
N PRO A 84 -6.40 -11.37 -0.62
CA PRO A 84 -5.98 -12.42 0.28
C PRO A 84 -6.79 -13.66 -0.13
N VAL A 85 -6.13 -14.60 -0.81
CA VAL A 85 -6.63 -15.95 -0.85
C VAL A 85 -6.57 -16.38 0.61
N CYS A 86 -7.73 -16.49 1.26
CA CYS A 86 -7.83 -17.02 2.61
C CYS A 86 -7.19 -18.41 2.62
N LYS A 87 -5.90 -18.49 2.93
CA LYS A 87 -5.23 -19.71 3.34
C LYS A 87 -5.12 -19.68 4.86
N PHE A 88 -6.25 -19.87 5.53
CA PHE A 88 -6.24 -20.48 6.86
C PHE A 88 -5.83 -21.97 6.66
N GLU A 89 -5.13 -22.68 7.55
CA GLU A 89 -5.07 -22.63 9.01
C GLU A 89 -3.91 -23.56 9.44
N LYS A 90 -2.91 -23.18 10.24
CA LYS A 90 -2.94 -23.09 11.70
C LYS A 90 -1.59 -22.57 12.17
N ALA A 91 -1.58 -21.82 13.26
CA ALA A 91 -0.35 -21.54 13.96
C ALA A 91 0.16 -22.80 14.69
N CYS A 92 1.48 -23.05 14.67
CA CYS A 92 2.13 -24.29 15.11
C CYS A 92 1.89 -24.71 16.58
N PHE A 93 1.12 -23.92 17.34
CA PHE A 93 1.00 -24.00 18.79
C PHE A 93 -0.31 -24.67 19.26
N ASN A 94 -1.31 -24.86 18.39
CA ASN A 94 -2.60 -25.42 18.80
C ASN A 94 -2.65 -26.95 18.57
N LYS A 95 -2.68 -27.73 19.66
CA LYS A 95 -2.52 -29.20 19.68
C LYS A 95 -3.84 -29.99 19.62
N THR A 96 -4.99 -29.33 19.53
CA THR A 96 -6.30 -29.95 19.80
C THR A 96 -6.78 -30.95 18.76
N PHE A 97 -6.24 -30.95 17.53
CA PHE A 97 -6.69 -31.84 16.44
C PHE A 97 -5.51 -32.41 15.64
N LYS A 98 -4.64 -33.17 16.31
CA LYS A 98 -3.44 -33.73 15.68
C LYS A 98 -3.69 -35.03 14.89
N ALA A 99 -4.82 -35.68 15.11
CA ALA A 99 -5.08 -37.04 14.62
C ALA A 99 -5.87 -37.12 13.31
N GLU A 100 -6.50 -36.03 12.84
CA GLU A 100 -7.49 -36.08 11.75
C GLU A 100 -7.12 -35.28 10.50
N VAL A 101 -5.97 -34.60 10.45
CA VAL A 101 -5.64 -33.74 9.30
C VAL A 101 -4.19 -33.92 8.87
N GLU A 102 -4.01 -34.46 7.66
CA GLU A 102 -2.73 -34.58 6.98
C GLU A 102 -2.37 -33.25 6.31
N TYR A 103 -1.11 -32.82 6.44
CA TYR A 103 -0.62 -31.58 5.83
C TYR A 103 -0.52 -31.77 4.31
N GLY A 104 -1.31 -31.01 3.55
CA GLY A 104 -1.20 -31.00 2.09
C GLY A 104 0.21 -30.60 1.65
N ARG A 105 0.97 -31.54 1.07
CA ARG A 105 2.22 -31.27 0.35
C ARG A 105 1.87 -31.08 -1.13
N TYR A 106 2.31 -29.97 -1.72
CA TYR A 106 2.20 -29.78 -3.17
C TYR A 106 3.37 -30.47 -3.88
N GLN A 107 3.08 -31.18 -4.98
CA GLN A 107 4.02 -31.44 -6.08
C GLN A 107 4.23 -30.18 -6.89
#